data_AF-A0A519W3K8-F1
#
_entry.id   AF-A0A519W3K8-F1
#
_cell.length_a   1.000
_cell.length_b   1.000
_cell.length_c   1.000
_cell.angle_alpha   90.00
_cell.angle_beta   90.00
_cell.angle_gamma   90.00
#
_symmetry.space_group_name_H-M   'P 1'
#
loop_
_entity.id
_entity.type
_entity.pdbx_description
1 polymer ?
#
loop_
_entity_poly.entity_id
_entity_poly.type
_entity_poly.pdbx_seq_one_letter_code
_entity_poly.pdbx_strand_id
1 'polypeptide(L)'
;DLKIEHLMVPKDLIEEFTPESMEVTESITIGLANMIDADIHVGITGLPCPGGSETPEKPVGTMFIYALLHKKPFIIEQLQLQGNHLQIVDQTVEHIAILLNAYFSTSKSTDGITKTRY
;
A
#
# COMPACT_ATOMS: atom_id res chain seq x y z
N ASP A 1 -0.58 -10.69 -17.95
CA ASP A 1 -0.86 -10.45 -16.51
C ASP A 1 -1.02 -8.96 -16.30
N LEU A 2 -2.14 -8.50 -15.71
CA LEU A 2 -2.46 -7.08 -15.53
C LEU A 2 -1.34 -6.31 -14.81
N LYS A 3 -0.65 -6.94 -13.84
CA LYS A 3 0.45 -6.31 -13.09
C LYS A 3 1.64 -5.99 -14.00
N ILE A 4 1.94 -6.89 -14.94
CA ILE A 4 3.07 -6.76 -15.87
C ILE A 4 2.71 -5.81 -17.02
N GLU A 5 1.54 -5.99 -17.62
CA GLU A 5 1.15 -5.30 -18.86
C GLU A 5 0.72 -3.86 -18.66
N HIS A 6 0.09 -3.53 -17.52
CA HIS A 6 -0.42 -2.18 -17.27
C HIS A 6 0.39 -1.42 -16.25
N LEU A 7 0.85 -2.07 -15.19
CA LEU A 7 1.54 -1.40 -14.08
C LEU A 7 3.06 -1.48 -14.17
N MET A 8 3.59 -2.06 -15.27
CA MET A 8 5.02 -2.20 -15.55
C MET A 8 5.81 -2.88 -14.42
N VAL A 9 5.17 -3.79 -13.68
CA VAL A 9 5.87 -4.58 -12.65
C VAL A 9 6.83 -5.56 -13.35
N PRO A 10 8.13 -5.54 -13.03
CA PRO A 10 9.08 -6.49 -13.60
C PRO A 10 8.66 -7.93 -13.30
N LYS A 11 8.66 -8.80 -14.32
CA LYS A 11 8.28 -10.22 -14.16
C LYS A 11 9.15 -10.93 -13.12
N ASP A 12 10.45 -10.67 -13.17
CA ASP A 12 11.44 -11.28 -12.26
C ASP A 12 11.15 -10.93 -10.79
N LEU A 13 10.60 -9.74 -10.52
CA LEU A 13 10.19 -9.31 -9.18
C LEU A 13 9.03 -10.15 -8.64
N ILE A 14 8.07 -10.46 -9.50
CA ILE A 14 6.93 -11.32 -9.15
C ILE A 14 7.41 -12.77 -8.94
N GLU A 15 8.38 -13.23 -9.71
CA GLU A 15 8.94 -14.58 -9.56
C GLU A 15 9.75 -14.73 -8.28
N GLU A 16 10.51 -13.71 -7.88
CA GLU A 16 11.32 -13.71 -6.66
C GLU A 16 10.50 -13.52 -5.39
N PHE A 17 9.59 -12.54 -5.36
CA PHE A 17 8.89 -12.11 -4.15
C PHE A 17 7.43 -12.56 -4.07
N THR A 18 6.91 -13.17 -5.14
CA THR A 18 5.48 -13.53 -5.35
C THR A 18 4.56 -12.32 -5.55
N PRO A 19 3.35 -12.49 -6.14
CA PRO A 19 2.48 -11.36 -6.46
C PRO A 19 1.90 -10.61 -5.25
N GLU A 20 1.92 -11.20 -4.05
CA GLU A 20 1.49 -10.58 -2.79
C GLU A 20 2.72 -10.39 -1.89
N SER A 21 3.45 -9.30 -2.12
CA SER A 21 4.67 -8.93 -1.40
C SER A 21 4.78 -7.41 -1.28
N MET A 22 5.65 -6.92 -0.40
CA MET A 22 5.89 -5.48 -0.29
C MET A 22 6.54 -4.92 -1.56
N GLU A 23 7.50 -5.63 -2.14
CA GLU A 23 8.23 -5.25 -3.36
C GLU A 23 7.29 -5.12 -4.57
N VAL A 24 6.39 -6.09 -4.74
CA VAL A 24 5.39 -6.03 -5.81
C VAL A 24 4.37 -4.92 -5.54
N THR A 25 3.99 -4.69 -4.27
CA THR A 25 3.07 -3.60 -3.90
C THR A 25 3.68 -2.23 -4.19
N GLU A 26 4.94 -2.00 -3.83
CA GLU A 26 5.69 -0.79 -4.16
C GLU A 26 5.74 -0.57 -5.67
N SER A 27 6.12 -1.61 -6.43
CA SER A 27 6.24 -1.53 -7.90
C SER A 27 4.90 -1.17 -8.55
N ILE A 28 3.79 -1.77 -8.08
CA ILE A 28 2.43 -1.42 -8.51
C ILE A 28 2.10 0.04 -8.20
N THR A 29 2.38 0.53 -7.00
CA THR A 29 2.08 1.92 -6.61
C THR A 29 2.87 2.92 -7.44
N ILE A 30 4.15 2.64 -7.70
CA ILE A 30 5.00 3.48 -8.55
C ILE A 30 4.50 3.47 -10.00
N GLY A 31 4.12 2.30 -10.52
CA GLY A 31 3.52 2.16 -11.84
C GLY A 31 2.25 3.01 -11.96
N LEU A 32 1.35 2.89 -10.98
CA LEU A 32 0.11 3.67 -10.90
C LEU A 32 0.39 5.19 -10.88
N ALA A 33 1.37 5.63 -10.09
CA ALA A 33 1.77 7.04 -9.97
C ALA A 33 2.39 7.64 -11.24
N ASN A 34 2.83 6.79 -12.17
CA ASN A 34 3.29 7.23 -13.49
C ASN A 34 2.17 7.27 -14.53
N MET A 35 1.06 6.57 -14.30
CA MET A 35 -0.08 6.50 -15.22
C MET A 35 -1.20 7.49 -14.89
N ILE A 36 -1.45 7.72 -13.60
CA ILE A 36 -2.57 8.52 -13.12
C ILE A 36 -2.03 9.73 -12.37
N ASP A 37 -2.39 10.92 -12.81
CA ASP A 37 -2.07 12.15 -12.09
C ASP A 37 -2.99 12.29 -10.86
N ALA A 38 -2.40 12.17 -9.68
CA ALA A 38 -3.07 12.33 -8.39
C ALA A 38 -2.04 12.74 -7.33
N ASP A 39 -2.51 13.37 -6.25
CA ASP A 39 -1.64 13.75 -5.13
C ASP A 39 -1.21 12.52 -4.33
N ILE A 40 -2.11 11.54 -4.19
CA ILE A 40 -1.92 10.33 -3.39
C ILE A 40 -2.17 9.10 -4.25
N HIS A 41 -1.24 8.15 -4.20
CA HIS A 41 -1.39 6.82 -4.78
C HIS A 41 -1.24 5.79 -3.68
N VAL A 42 -2.13 4.80 -3.67
CA VAL A 42 -2.08 3.68 -2.72
C VAL A 42 -2.16 2.39 -3.50
N GLY A 43 -1.15 1.55 -3.36
CA GLY A 43 -1.16 0.18 -3.85
C GLY A 43 -1.34 -0.78 -2.68
N ILE A 44 -2.12 -1.83 -2.92
CA ILE A 44 -2.41 -2.87 -1.95
C ILE A 44 -2.31 -4.21 -2.66
N THR A 45 -1.59 -5.14 -2.06
CA THR A 45 -1.69 -6.56 -2.40
C THR A 45 -1.92 -7.36 -1.12
N GLY A 46 -2.36 -8.60 -1.23
CA GLY A 46 -2.54 -9.43 -0.05
C GLY A 46 -3.39 -10.66 -0.32
N LEU A 47 -3.57 -11.44 0.73
CA LEU A 47 -4.22 -12.76 0.71
C LEU A 47 -5.54 -12.71 1.49
N PRO A 48 -6.64 -12.18 0.92
CA PRO A 48 -7.93 -12.14 1.62
C PRO A 48 -8.60 -13.52 1.68
N CYS A 49 -8.15 -14.48 0.87
CA CYS A 49 -8.67 -15.84 0.83
C CYS A 49 -7.54 -16.86 0.58
N PRO A 50 -7.77 -18.16 0.86
CA PRO A 50 -6.76 -19.20 0.67
C PRO A 50 -6.25 -19.32 -0.77
N GLY A 51 -5.00 -19.74 -0.93
CA GLY A 51 -4.35 -19.92 -2.23
C GLY A 51 -3.43 -18.75 -2.60
N GLY A 52 -3.23 -18.53 -3.91
CA GLY A 52 -2.29 -17.52 -4.40
C GLY A 52 -0.85 -17.86 -4.00
N SER A 53 -0.18 -16.93 -3.32
CA SER A 53 1.18 -17.09 -2.79
C SER A 53 1.25 -17.36 -1.28
N GLU A 54 0.16 -17.86 -0.69
CA GLU A 54 0.10 -18.22 0.73
C GLU A 54 1.21 -19.23 1.11
N THR A 55 1.87 -18.96 2.24
CA THR A 55 2.76 -19.90 2.92
C THR A 55 2.48 -19.88 4.43
N PRO A 56 3.02 -20.82 5.23
CA PRO A 56 2.89 -20.76 6.69
C PRO A 56 3.39 -19.43 7.30
N GLU A 57 4.38 -18.80 6.68
CA GLU A 57 4.97 -17.52 7.09
C GLU A 57 4.19 -16.30 6.56
N LYS A 58 3.37 -16.50 5.53
CA LYS A 58 2.52 -15.49 4.89
C LYS A 58 1.10 -16.05 4.69
N PRO A 59 0.34 -16.23 5.79
CA PRO A 59 -0.97 -16.87 5.76
C PRO A 59 -2.05 -15.95 5.17
N VAL A 60 -3.26 -16.50 4.95
CA VAL A 60 -4.46 -15.68 4.73
C VAL A 60 -4.57 -14.57 5.78
N GLY A 61 -4.91 -13.37 5.32
CA GLY A 61 -4.97 -12.15 6.12
C GLY A 61 -3.70 -11.31 6.04
N THR A 62 -2.61 -11.79 5.43
CA THR A 62 -1.46 -10.93 5.15
C THR A 62 -1.80 -9.92 4.06
N MET A 63 -1.68 -8.62 4.37
CA MET A 63 -1.91 -7.50 3.45
C MET A 63 -0.70 -6.57 3.44
N PHE A 64 -0.34 -6.06 2.27
CA PHE A 64 0.75 -5.10 2.07
C PHE A 64 0.17 -3.79 1.57
N ILE A 65 0.60 -2.68 2.14
CA ILE A 65 0.14 -1.33 1.80
C ILE A 65 1.37 -0.47 1.51
N TYR A 66 1.35 0.20 0.36
CA TYR A 66 2.36 1.19 -0.01
C TYR A 66 1.69 2.44 -0.55
N ALA A 67 1.95 3.61 0.06
CA ALA A 67 1.38 4.87 -0.37
C ALA A 67 2.44 5.93 -0.68
N LEU A 68 2.18 6.66 -1.77
CA LEU A 68 2.96 7.81 -2.24
C LEU A 68 2.16 9.09 -2.07
N LEU A 69 2.81 10.15 -1.59
CA LEU A 69 2.34 11.53 -1.64
C LEU A 69 3.28 12.31 -2.55
N HIS A 70 2.76 12.85 -3.65
CA HIS A 70 3.56 13.50 -4.70
C HIS A 70 4.79 12.67 -5.10
N LYS A 71 4.57 11.37 -5.35
CA LYS A 71 5.60 10.38 -5.72
C LYS A 71 6.68 10.12 -4.65
N LYS A 72 6.44 10.50 -3.40
CA LYS A 72 7.32 10.17 -2.26
C LYS A 72 6.62 9.22 -1.29
N PRO A 73 7.27 8.15 -0.82
CA PRO A 73 6.65 7.21 0.09
C PRO A 73 6.36 7.86 1.44
N PHE A 74 5.19 7.56 1.99
CA PHE A 74 4.80 8.02 3.33
C PHE A 74 4.04 6.97 4.16
N ILE A 75 3.58 5.87 3.55
CA ILE A 75 3.04 4.69 4.23
C ILE A 75 3.66 3.46 3.60
N ILE A 76 4.23 2.58 4.43
CA ILE A 76 4.77 1.28 4.07
C ILE A 76 4.42 0.32 5.21
N GLU A 77 3.40 -0.52 5.02
CA GLU A 77 2.90 -1.39 6.09
C GLU A 77 2.58 -2.81 5.62
N GLN A 78 2.79 -3.76 6.53
CA GLN A 78 2.31 -5.13 6.42
C GLN A 78 1.35 -5.40 7.58
N LEU A 79 0.16 -5.89 7.26
CA LEU A 79 -0.87 -6.26 8.22
C LEU A 79 -1.03 -7.78 8.25
N GLN A 80 -1.44 -8.30 9.41
CA GLN A 80 -1.95 -9.65 9.55
C GLN A 80 -3.36 -9.59 10.15
N LEU A 81 -4.35 -9.72 9.29
CA LEU A 81 -5.76 -9.59 9.64
C LEU A 81 -6.42 -10.95 9.84
N GLN A 82 -7.57 -10.94 10.51
CA GLN A 82 -8.36 -12.13 10.80
C GLN A 82 -9.79 -11.93 10.30
N GLY A 83 -10.46 -13.02 9.94
CA GLY A 83 -11.84 -13.01 9.46
C GLY A 83 -12.00 -13.65 8.08
N ASN A 84 -13.20 -13.58 7.53
CA ASN A 84 -13.46 -13.97 6.15
C ASN A 84 -12.94 -12.91 5.17
N HIS A 85 -12.95 -13.23 3.88
CA HIS A 85 -12.40 -12.36 2.84
C HIS A 85 -13.01 -10.94 2.80
N LEU A 86 -14.31 -10.78 3.06
CA LEU A 86 -14.95 -9.46 3.13
C LEU A 86 -14.44 -8.69 4.35
N GLN A 87 -14.35 -9.35 5.50
CA GLN A 87 -13.86 -8.72 6.72
C GLN A 87 -12.39 -8.28 6.59
N ILE A 88 -11.55 -9.06 5.92
CA ILE A 88 -10.14 -8.71 5.69
C ILE A 88 -10.05 -7.47 4.79
N VAL A 89 -10.86 -7.41 3.73
CA VAL A 89 -10.91 -6.25 2.84
C VAL A 89 -11.43 -5.01 3.58
N ASP A 90 -12.52 -5.13 4.33
CA ASP A 90 -13.11 -4.03 5.10
C ASP A 90 -12.12 -3.46 6.11
N GLN A 91 -11.45 -4.33 6.88
CA GLN A 91 -10.41 -3.94 7.84
C GLN A 91 -9.23 -3.24 7.14
N THR A 92 -8.82 -3.71 5.96
CA THR A 92 -7.74 -3.08 5.19
C THR A 92 -8.11 -1.67 4.76
N VAL A 93 -9.34 -1.49 4.25
CA VAL A 93 -9.85 -0.17 3.81
C VAL A 93 -9.97 0.79 4.99
N GLU A 94 -10.53 0.34 6.11
CA GLU A 94 -10.65 1.13 7.33
C GLU A 94 -9.27 1.54 7.86
N HIS A 95 -8.31 0.62 7.89
CA HIS A 95 -6.94 0.90 8.32
C HIS A 95 -6.27 1.99 7.47
N ILE A 96 -6.42 1.92 6.16
CA ILE A 96 -5.89 2.96 5.25
C ILE A 96 -6.52 4.32 5.54
N ALA A 97 -7.84 4.38 5.75
CA ALA A 97 -8.51 5.62 6.10
C ALA A 97 -7.97 6.23 7.41
N ILE A 98 -7.70 5.38 8.41
CA ILE A 98 -7.08 5.79 9.68
C ILE A 98 -5.67 6.34 9.45
N LEU A 99 -4.82 5.63 8.69
CA LEU A 99 -3.44 6.06 8.41
C LEU A 99 -3.40 7.40 7.68
N LEU A 100 -4.22 7.56 6.64
CA LEU A 100 -4.32 8.81 5.89
C LEU A 100 -4.79 9.95 6.80
N ASN A 101 -5.85 9.73 7.59
CA ASN A 101 -6.35 10.74 8.50
C ASN A 101 -5.31 11.13 9.57
N ALA A 102 -4.59 10.16 10.14
CA ALA A 102 -3.52 10.40 11.11
C ALA A 102 -2.40 11.23 10.49
N TYR A 103 -1.91 10.84 9.31
CA TYR A 103 -0.84 11.56 8.60
C TYR A 103 -1.20 13.04 8.36
N PHE A 104 -2.41 13.32 7.85
CA PHE A 104 -2.85 14.68 7.57
C PHE A 104 -3.30 15.47 8.82
N SER A 105 -3.62 14.79 9.91
CA SER A 105 -3.91 15.45 11.20
C SER A 105 -2.62 15.91 11.89
N THR A 106 -1.55 15.12 11.78
CA THR A 106 -0.23 15.48 12.33
C THR A 106 0.43 16.59 11.53
N SER A 107 0.33 16.59 10.19
CA SER A 107 0.96 17.62 9.34
C SER A 107 0.37 19.02 9.52
N LYS A 108 -0.93 19.13 9.81
CA LYS A 108 -1.60 20.41 10.10
C LYS A 108 -1.15 21.08 11.40
N SER A 109 -0.52 20.35 12.32
CA SER A 109 -0.05 20.91 13.60
C SER A 109 1.29 21.66 13.49
N THR A 110 2.02 21.49 12.38
CA THR A 110 3.32 22.14 12.13
C THR A 110 3.24 23.43 11.32
N ASP A 111 2.13 23.72 10.63
CA ASP A 111 1.96 24.94 9.82
C ASP A 111 1.49 26.17 10.62
N GLY A 112 1.38 26.06 11.96
CA GLY A 112 0.90 27.11 12.86
C GLY A 112 1.98 27.96 13.53
N ILE A 113 3.28 27.64 13.40
CA ILE A 113 4.36 28.42 14.04
C ILE A 113 5.52 28.58 13.05
N THR A 114 5.40 29.54 12.13
CA THR A 114 6.57 30.30 11.71
C THR A 114 6.31 31.77 12.02
N LYS A 115 6.60 32.13 13.28
CA LYS A 115 6.85 33.52 13.65
C LYS A 115 8.06 34.01 12.85
N THR A 116 7.86 35.15 12.22
CA THR A 116 8.87 36.12 11.81
C THR A 116 10.10 36.12 12.73
N ARG A 117 11.32 36.04 12.17
CA ARG A 117 12.43 36.94 12.50
C ARG A 117 13.74 36.61 11.76
N TYR A 118 14.25 37.68 11.14
CA TYR A 118 15.58 38.00 10.59
C TYR A 118 16.11 37.20 9.41
#